data_AF-A0A3C0Z144-F1
#
_entry.id   AF-A0A3C0Z144-F1
#
_cell.length_a   1.000
_cell.length_b   1.000
_cell.length_c   1.000
_cell.angle_alpha   90.00
_cell.angle_beta   90.00
_cell.angle_gamma   90.00
#
_symmetry.space_group_name_H-M   'P 1'
#
loop_
_entity.id
_entity.type
_entity.pdbx_description
1 polymer ?
#
loop_
_entity_poly.entity_id
_entity_poly.type
_entity_poly.pdbx_seq_one_letter_code
_entity_poly.pdbx_strand_id
1 'polypeptide(L)'
;MLPVVLVLIAVARSEVVGSGERVTFLAKLLIVGPVVGFAIGGFGAWLMSQVDARLGVRQEHQALYGIGLVLAAYASATAVGGDGFLGAFAGGFAVVALNQQLCDCFLDFGETIAEMAMLLSFVLFGVVLSGLLGDVSWATAVPLAAIVIFVIRPSVLSLLLVRVKASWRAKAIICWFGPRGLNSLLLALLVVVAGVDGSELMLATIGVVVIASLIVHSSTVSPVSAWYQRKALSETLEEEREGTVADLFGGREGATGLIGVDDLNDRMGSPNPPIVLDVRSRAHYEADDQQIPGSVRVLPDQVTDWAATQAPDRSVVAYCD
;
A
#
# COMPACT_ATOMS: atom_id res chain seq x y z
N MET A 1 10.21 2.87 -10.94
CA MET A 1 10.15 4.20 -11.61
C MET A 1 11.48 4.95 -11.52
N LEU A 2 12.07 5.08 -10.33
CA LEU A 2 13.34 5.80 -10.16
C LEU A 2 14.52 5.26 -11.01
N PRO A 3 14.77 3.94 -11.14
CA PRO A 3 15.83 3.45 -12.05
C PRO A 3 15.63 3.86 -13.51
N VAL A 4 14.38 3.93 -13.98
CA VAL A 4 14.05 4.35 -15.35
C VAL A 4 14.40 5.83 -15.53
N VAL A 5 14.05 6.68 -14.56
CA VAL A 5 14.36 8.12 -14.61
C VAL A 5 15.88 8.35 -14.58
N LEU A 6 16.62 7.62 -13.72
CA LEU A 6 18.07 7.73 -13.68
C LEU A 6 18.73 7.33 -15.01
N VAL A 7 18.22 6.28 -15.67
CA VAL A 7 18.68 5.91 -17.01
C VAL A 7 18.37 7.00 -18.03
N LEU A 8 17.17 7.59 -18.00
CA LEU A 8 16.80 8.67 -18.91
C LEU A 8 17.67 9.92 -18.70
N ILE A 9 18.00 10.26 -17.45
CA ILE A 9 18.95 11.34 -17.13
C ILE A 9 20.33 11.03 -17.70
N ALA A 10 20.86 9.82 -17.48
CA ALA A 10 22.16 9.42 -17.98
C ALA A 10 22.24 9.45 -19.52
N VAL A 11 21.14 9.07 -20.20
CA VAL A 11 21.00 9.18 -21.65
C VAL A 11 20.93 10.64 -22.10
N ALA A 12 20.12 11.46 -21.43
CA ALA A 12 19.97 12.89 -21.74
C ALA A 12 21.28 13.66 -21.59
N ARG A 13 22.12 13.28 -20.62
CA ARG A 13 23.45 13.87 -20.40
C ARG A 13 24.55 13.27 -21.27
N SER A 14 24.22 12.33 -22.17
CA SER A 14 25.18 11.60 -23.02
C SER A 14 26.29 10.86 -22.27
N GLU A 15 26.10 10.56 -20.98
CA GLU A 15 27.12 9.95 -20.12
C GLU A 15 27.29 8.45 -20.38
N VAL A 16 26.32 7.78 -21.04
CA VAL A 16 26.37 6.33 -21.33
C VAL A 16 26.08 6.05 -22.80
N VAL A 17 27.15 5.80 -23.57
CA VAL A 17 27.09 5.69 -25.04
C VAL A 17 26.92 4.22 -25.51
N GLY A 18 27.35 3.23 -24.71
CA GLY A 18 27.31 1.80 -25.07
C GLY A 18 26.11 1.01 -24.51
N SER A 19 25.53 0.10 -25.31
CA SER A 19 24.42 -0.78 -24.89
C SER A 19 24.79 -1.74 -23.76
N GLY A 20 26.02 -2.30 -23.77
CA GLY A 20 26.53 -3.17 -22.71
C GLY A 20 26.73 -2.44 -21.38
N GLU A 21 27.22 -1.21 -21.43
CA GLU A 21 27.48 -0.36 -20.26
C GLU A 21 26.18 0.08 -19.57
N ARG A 22 25.12 0.32 -20.35
CA ARG A 22 23.76 0.56 -19.83
C ARG A 22 23.20 -0.64 -19.07
N VAL A 23 23.40 -1.86 -19.59
CA VAL A 23 22.90 -3.08 -18.94
C VAL A 23 23.66 -3.34 -17.64
N THR A 24 24.99 -3.19 -17.63
CA THR A 24 25.79 -3.34 -16.41
C THR A 24 25.46 -2.27 -15.37
N PHE A 25 25.24 -1.03 -15.79
CA PHE A 25 24.80 0.04 -14.91
C PHE A 25 23.42 -0.24 -14.31
N LEU A 26 22.45 -0.64 -15.14
CA LEU A 26 21.10 -0.96 -14.68
C LEU A 26 21.07 -2.18 -13.75
N ALA A 27 21.83 -3.22 -14.08
CA ALA A 27 21.98 -4.39 -13.22
C ALA A 27 22.62 -4.01 -11.88
N LYS A 28 23.64 -3.13 -11.88
CA LYS A 28 24.26 -2.65 -10.65
C LYS A 28 23.25 -1.88 -9.79
N LEU A 29 22.49 -0.94 -10.36
CA LEU A 29 21.47 -0.19 -9.61
C LEU A 29 20.36 -1.10 -9.06
N LEU A 30 19.86 -2.04 -9.87
CA LEU A 30 18.70 -2.85 -9.54
C LEU A 30 19.02 -4.03 -8.61
N ILE A 31 20.27 -4.52 -8.61
CA ILE A 31 20.65 -5.72 -7.85
C ILE A 31 21.47 -5.36 -6.61
N VAL A 32 22.49 -4.49 -6.73
CA VAL A 32 23.39 -4.20 -5.61
C VAL A 32 22.66 -3.50 -4.48
N GLY A 33 21.82 -2.51 -4.80
CA GLY A 33 21.03 -1.79 -3.80
C GLY A 33 20.19 -2.74 -2.93
N PRO A 34 19.32 -3.57 -3.53
CA PRO A 34 18.50 -4.53 -2.79
C PRO A 34 19.27 -5.57 -2.01
N VAL A 35 20.34 -6.13 -2.58
CA VAL A 35 21.14 -7.16 -1.90
C VAL A 35 21.78 -6.58 -0.65
N VAL A 36 22.40 -5.40 -0.77
CA VAL A 36 23.02 -4.71 0.38
C VAL A 36 21.95 -4.30 1.38
N GLY A 37 20.85 -3.72 0.91
CA GLY A 37 19.72 -3.32 1.75
C GLY A 37 19.13 -4.47 2.55
N PHE A 38 18.85 -5.60 1.89
CA PHE A 38 18.34 -6.82 2.52
C PHE A 38 19.32 -7.37 3.55
N ALA A 39 20.63 -7.41 3.23
CA ALA A 39 21.65 -7.85 4.17
C ALA A 39 21.73 -6.96 5.42
N ILE A 40 21.68 -5.64 5.24
CA ILE A 40 21.66 -4.67 6.35
C ILE A 40 20.38 -4.82 7.17
N GLY A 41 19.22 -4.92 6.51
CA GLY A 41 17.93 -5.09 7.17
C GLY A 41 17.86 -6.39 8.00
N GLY A 42 18.29 -7.51 7.41
CA GLY A 42 18.31 -8.79 8.11
C GLY A 42 19.33 -8.83 9.25
N PHE A 43 20.52 -8.27 9.04
CA PHE A 43 21.51 -8.14 10.11
C PHE A 43 21.01 -7.25 11.25
N GLY A 44 20.36 -6.13 10.92
CA GLY A 44 19.76 -5.22 11.89
C GLY A 44 18.64 -5.89 12.69
N ALA A 45 17.72 -6.58 12.02
CA ALA A 45 16.63 -7.32 12.68
C ALA A 45 17.18 -8.41 13.61
N TRP A 46 18.21 -9.14 13.18
CA TRP A 46 18.89 -10.12 14.02
C TRP A 46 19.56 -9.48 15.23
N LEU A 47 20.33 -8.40 15.03
CA LEU A 47 21.02 -7.70 16.11
C LEU A 47 20.03 -7.16 17.14
N MET A 48 18.92 -6.56 16.70
CA MET A 48 17.87 -6.03 17.56
C MET A 48 17.20 -7.15 18.38
N SER A 49 16.88 -8.29 17.76
CA SER A 49 16.29 -9.43 18.48
C SER A 49 17.18 -9.91 19.64
N GLN A 50 18.50 -9.89 19.45
CA GLN A 50 19.47 -10.29 20.47
C GLN A 50 19.59 -9.26 21.61
N VAL A 51 19.45 -7.98 21.29
CA VAL A 51 19.48 -6.89 22.28
C VAL A 51 18.21 -6.91 23.12
N ASP A 52 17.05 -7.06 22.50
CA ASP A 52 15.76 -7.09 23.18
C ASP A 52 15.66 -8.27 24.15
N ALA A 53 16.16 -9.44 23.74
CA ALA A 53 16.23 -10.63 24.60
C ALA A 53 17.10 -10.44 25.86
N ARG A 54 18.03 -9.48 25.85
CA ARG A 54 18.98 -9.24 26.95
C ARG A 54 18.65 -8.03 27.82
N LEU A 55 18.09 -6.97 27.25
CA LEU A 55 17.93 -5.68 27.90
C LEU A 55 16.48 -5.30 28.20
N GLY A 56 15.48 -6.02 27.66
CA GLY A 56 14.07 -5.73 27.93
C GLY A 56 13.68 -4.31 27.51
N VAL A 57 14.02 -3.92 26.27
CA VAL A 57 13.80 -2.58 25.73
C VAL A 57 12.29 -2.29 25.60
N ARG A 58 11.85 -1.10 25.99
CA ARG A 58 10.45 -0.65 25.83
C ARG A 58 10.12 -0.43 24.34
N GLN A 59 8.90 -0.79 23.93
CA GLN A 59 8.39 -0.68 22.55
C GLN A 59 8.62 0.69 21.89
N GLU A 60 8.48 1.78 22.64
CA GLU A 60 8.70 3.15 22.16
C GLU A 60 10.13 3.42 21.63
N HIS A 61 11.14 2.70 22.12
CA HIS A 61 12.53 2.82 21.65
C HIS A 61 12.81 1.91 20.44
N GLN A 62 12.03 0.85 20.26
CA GLN A 62 12.17 -0.08 19.14
C GLN A 62 11.85 0.59 17.80
N ALA A 63 10.93 1.56 17.81
CA ALA A 63 10.54 2.32 16.64
C ALA A 63 11.67 3.21 16.06
N LEU A 64 12.56 3.74 16.92
CA LEU A 64 13.73 4.53 16.51
C LEU A 64 14.78 3.69 15.79
N TYR A 65 14.92 2.42 16.17
CA TYR A 65 15.81 1.49 15.48
C TYR A 65 15.43 1.32 14.02
N GLY A 66 14.12 1.36 13.75
CA GLY A 66 13.56 1.35 12.41
C GLY A 66 14.14 2.41 11.49
N ILE A 67 14.03 3.68 11.89
CA ILE A 67 14.56 4.80 11.10
C ILE A 67 16.06 4.62 10.86
N GLY A 68 16.80 4.29 11.92
CA GLY A 68 18.24 4.08 11.84
C GLY A 68 18.60 2.97 10.85
N LEU A 69 17.85 1.87 10.85
CA LEU A 69 18.05 0.76 9.94
C LEU A 69 17.72 1.10 8.49
N VAL A 70 16.63 1.83 8.24
CA VAL A 70 16.26 2.31 6.90
C VAL A 70 17.33 3.26 6.36
N LEU A 71 17.81 4.20 7.18
CA LEU A 71 18.89 5.12 6.80
C LEU A 71 20.21 4.38 6.59
N ALA A 72 20.52 3.38 7.41
CA ALA A 72 21.71 2.55 7.24
C ALA A 72 21.64 1.72 5.96
N ALA A 73 20.49 1.13 5.64
CA ALA A 73 20.26 0.40 4.39
C ALA A 73 20.39 1.33 3.18
N TYR A 74 19.80 2.53 3.24
CA TYR A 74 19.94 3.56 2.21
C TYR A 74 21.41 3.98 2.00
N ALA A 75 22.10 4.35 3.07
CA ALA A 75 23.47 4.83 3.03
C ALA A 75 24.45 3.74 2.58
N SER A 76 24.26 2.50 3.04
CA SER A 76 25.10 1.38 2.63
C SER A 76 24.89 1.02 1.16
N ALA A 77 23.64 1.01 0.69
CA ALA A 77 23.34 0.75 -0.71
C ALA A 77 23.94 1.83 -1.63
N THR A 78 23.83 3.11 -1.26
CA THR A 78 24.43 4.21 -2.04
C THR A 78 25.97 4.19 -1.99
N ALA A 79 26.58 3.85 -0.86
CA ALA A 79 28.04 3.77 -0.72
C ALA A 79 28.69 2.73 -1.65
N VAL A 80 27.99 1.63 -1.96
CA VAL A 80 28.46 0.58 -2.88
C VAL A 80 28.04 0.89 -4.34
N GLY A 81 27.39 2.03 -4.58
CA GLY A 81 26.94 2.48 -5.89
C GLY A 81 25.67 1.77 -6.39
N GLY A 82 24.85 1.24 -5.47
CA GLY A 82 23.50 0.74 -5.75
C GLY A 82 22.44 1.82 -5.49
N ASP A 83 21.17 1.50 -5.80
CA ASP A 83 20.06 2.41 -5.53
C ASP A 83 19.69 2.41 -4.04
N GLY A 84 19.84 3.57 -3.39
CA GLY A 84 19.53 3.74 -1.97
C GLY A 84 18.07 3.49 -1.61
N PHE A 85 17.13 3.92 -2.47
CA PHE A 85 15.71 3.73 -2.23
C PHE A 85 15.32 2.25 -2.30
N LEU A 86 15.80 1.53 -3.31
CA LEU A 86 15.57 0.10 -3.46
C LEU A 86 16.28 -0.70 -2.36
N GLY A 87 17.45 -0.25 -1.90
CA GLY A 87 18.13 -0.79 -0.72
C GLY A 87 17.33 -0.60 0.56
N ALA A 88 16.85 0.61 0.84
CA ALA A 88 15.97 0.88 1.97
C ALA A 88 14.70 0.03 1.94
N PHE A 89 14.06 -0.09 0.77
CA PHE A 89 12.89 -0.93 0.57
C PHE A 89 13.19 -2.42 0.86
N ALA A 90 14.27 -2.95 0.30
CA ALA A 90 14.69 -4.33 0.53
C ALA A 90 15.09 -4.58 1.99
N GLY A 91 15.67 -3.58 2.66
CA GLY A 91 15.97 -3.62 4.09
C GLY A 91 14.71 -3.71 4.94
N GLY A 92 13.70 -2.88 4.65
CA GLY A 92 12.38 -3.00 5.29
C GLY A 92 11.74 -4.36 5.04
N PHE A 93 11.77 -4.85 3.79
CA PHE A 93 11.29 -6.19 3.45
C PHE A 93 12.00 -7.31 4.24
N ALA A 94 13.32 -7.20 4.42
CA ALA A 94 14.08 -8.16 5.23
C ALA A 94 13.63 -8.18 6.69
N VAL A 95 13.33 -7.00 7.28
CA VAL A 95 12.80 -6.91 8.65
C VAL A 95 11.47 -7.64 8.76
N VAL A 96 10.53 -7.37 7.84
CA VAL A 96 9.22 -8.03 7.82
C VAL A 96 9.36 -9.55 7.64
N ALA A 97 10.24 -9.99 6.75
CA ALA A 97 10.44 -11.41 6.44
C ALA A 97 11.12 -12.19 7.58
N LEU A 98 11.95 -11.54 8.40
CA LEU A 98 12.81 -12.21 9.38
C LEU A 98 12.37 -11.98 10.83
N ASN A 99 11.59 -10.93 11.13
CA ASN A 99 11.13 -10.63 12.48
C ASN A 99 9.76 -9.91 12.50
N GLN A 100 8.68 -10.68 12.67
CA GLN A 100 7.31 -10.14 12.66
C GLN A 100 6.99 -9.23 13.86
N GLN A 101 7.56 -9.45 15.05
CA GLN A 101 7.26 -8.60 16.21
C GLN A 101 7.84 -7.20 16.07
N LEU A 102 9.01 -7.07 15.44
CA LEU A 102 9.60 -5.77 15.11
C LEU A 102 8.81 -5.06 14.00
N CYS A 103 8.12 -5.82 13.14
CA CYS A 103 7.35 -5.29 12.02
C CYS A 103 6.22 -4.38 12.49
N ASP A 104 5.40 -4.81 13.46
CA ASP A 104 4.22 -4.04 13.87
C ASP A 104 4.59 -2.66 14.45
N CYS A 105 5.54 -2.62 15.39
CA CYS A 105 6.03 -1.34 15.94
C CYS A 105 6.72 -0.47 14.89
N PHE A 106 7.40 -1.08 13.91
CA PHE A 106 8.05 -0.37 12.81
C PHE A 106 7.04 0.24 11.83
N LEU A 107 5.93 -0.46 11.55
CA LEU A 107 4.89 -0.02 10.61
C LEU A 107 4.14 1.20 11.14
N ASP A 108 3.64 1.17 12.37
CA ASP A 108 2.84 2.28 12.93
C ASP A 108 3.63 3.60 13.01
N PHE A 109 4.86 3.51 13.49
CA PHE A 109 5.74 4.67 13.60
C PHE A 109 6.27 5.12 12.25
N GLY A 110 6.62 4.17 11.39
CA GLY A 110 7.06 4.41 10.02
C GLY A 110 6.00 5.12 9.19
N GLU A 111 4.72 4.74 9.34
CA GLU A 111 3.58 5.39 8.69
C GLU A 111 3.46 6.85 9.11
N THR A 112 3.50 7.11 10.42
CA THR A 112 3.41 8.47 10.96
C THR A 112 4.54 9.35 10.43
N ILE A 113 5.79 8.85 10.45
CA ILE A 113 6.94 9.60 9.94
C ILE A 113 6.87 9.80 8.43
N ALA A 114 6.49 8.78 7.68
CA ALA A 114 6.34 8.88 6.24
C ALA A 114 5.29 9.92 5.87
N GLU A 115 4.18 10.00 6.62
CA GLU A 115 3.17 11.02 6.42
C GLU A 115 3.69 12.42 6.78
N MET A 116 4.36 12.59 7.92
CA MET A 116 4.97 13.87 8.30
C MET A 116 6.02 14.34 7.26
N ALA A 117 6.89 13.44 6.81
CA ALA A 117 7.89 13.73 5.79
C ALA A 117 7.26 14.06 4.43
N MET A 118 6.16 13.41 4.08
CA MET A 118 5.41 13.69 2.86
C MET A 118 4.76 15.08 2.93
N LEU A 119 4.12 15.43 4.04
CA LEU A 119 3.53 16.76 4.25
C LEU A 119 4.60 17.85 4.21
N LEU A 120 5.73 17.64 4.90
CA LEU A 120 6.88 18.53 4.84
C LEU A 120 7.39 18.69 3.40
N SER A 121 7.50 17.59 2.65
CA SER A 121 7.93 17.63 1.25
C SER A 121 6.98 18.46 0.38
N PHE A 122 5.66 18.33 0.57
CA PHE A 122 4.70 19.16 -0.17
C PHE A 122 4.83 20.64 0.18
N VAL A 123 5.10 20.99 1.45
CA VAL A 123 5.37 22.39 1.84
C VAL A 123 6.62 22.91 1.11
N LEU A 124 7.72 22.15 1.12
CA LEU A 124 8.96 22.54 0.45
C LEU A 124 8.76 22.67 -1.07
N PHE A 125 8.09 21.73 -1.71
CA PHE A 125 7.75 21.82 -3.13
C PHE A 125 6.82 23.00 -3.43
N GLY A 126 5.88 23.31 -2.53
CA GLY A 126 5.02 24.49 -2.66
C GLY A 126 5.84 25.79 -2.68
N VAL A 127 6.86 25.91 -1.81
CA VAL A 127 7.78 27.04 -1.80
C VAL A 127 8.55 27.13 -3.12
N VAL A 128 9.16 26.02 -3.57
CA VAL A 128 9.93 25.98 -4.83
C VAL A 128 9.06 26.36 -6.02
N LEU A 129 7.87 25.76 -6.10
CA LEU A 129 6.95 25.95 -7.21
C LEU A 129 6.37 27.37 -7.26
N SER A 130 6.23 28.06 -6.12
CA SER A 130 5.74 29.43 -6.08
C SER A 130 6.58 30.40 -6.93
N GLY A 131 7.88 30.14 -7.07
CA GLY A 131 8.77 30.92 -7.92
C GLY A 131 8.75 30.53 -9.41
N LEU A 132 8.27 29.34 -9.75
CA LEU A 132 8.33 28.78 -11.10
C LEU A 132 6.99 28.84 -11.87
N LEU A 133 5.88 29.08 -11.17
CA LEU A 133 4.54 29.09 -11.79
C LEU A 133 4.34 30.22 -12.81
N GLY A 134 5.13 31.29 -12.74
CA GLY A 134 5.06 32.42 -13.67
C GLY A 134 5.41 32.04 -15.11
N ASP A 135 6.27 31.05 -15.29
CA ASP A 135 6.77 30.62 -16.60
C ASP A 135 5.88 29.57 -17.27
N VAL A 136 4.87 29.06 -16.55
CA VAL A 136 3.98 28.01 -17.05
C VAL A 136 2.83 28.61 -17.86
N SER A 137 2.63 28.10 -19.06
CA SER A 137 1.43 28.41 -19.84
C SER A 137 0.21 27.70 -19.25
N TRP A 138 -0.64 28.45 -18.55
CA TRP A 138 -1.90 27.94 -17.99
C TRP A 138 -2.83 27.33 -19.04
N ALA A 139 -2.79 27.84 -20.27
CA ALA A 139 -3.57 27.33 -21.39
C ALA A 139 -3.20 25.90 -21.79
N THR A 140 -1.96 25.46 -21.53
CA THR A 140 -1.52 24.09 -21.81
C THR A 140 -1.51 23.23 -20.55
N ALA A 141 -1.11 23.79 -19.41
CA ALA A 141 -0.97 23.04 -18.16
C ALA A 141 -2.32 22.60 -17.57
N VAL A 142 -3.37 23.43 -17.65
CA VAL A 142 -4.69 23.08 -17.10
C VAL A 142 -5.36 21.94 -17.88
N PRO A 143 -5.43 21.97 -19.23
CA PRO A 143 -5.93 20.82 -20.00
C PRO A 143 -5.10 19.56 -19.78
N LEU A 144 -3.77 19.69 -19.68
CA LEU A 144 -2.90 18.55 -19.38
C LEU A 144 -3.25 17.94 -18.01
N ALA A 145 -3.39 18.76 -16.98
CA ALA A 145 -3.78 18.30 -15.64
C ALA A 145 -5.14 17.58 -15.67
N ALA A 146 -6.12 18.13 -16.40
CA ALA A 146 -7.42 17.49 -16.57
C ALA A 146 -7.30 16.12 -17.27
N ILE A 147 -6.54 16.02 -18.36
CA ILE A 147 -6.32 14.76 -19.07
C ILE A 147 -5.64 13.74 -18.15
N VAL A 148 -4.60 14.14 -17.42
CA VAL A 148 -3.87 13.25 -16.52
C VAL A 148 -4.76 12.73 -15.39
N ILE A 149 -5.53 13.63 -14.75
CA ILE A 149 -6.36 13.31 -13.59
C ILE A 149 -7.59 12.49 -13.98
N PHE A 150 -8.31 12.88 -15.04
CA PHE A 150 -9.61 12.29 -15.36
C PHE A 150 -9.55 11.19 -16.42
N VAL A 151 -8.47 11.10 -17.21
CA VAL A 151 -8.36 10.12 -18.31
C VAL A 151 -7.22 9.15 -18.08
N ILE A 152 -5.98 9.64 -17.98
CA ILE A 152 -4.79 8.77 -17.93
C ILE A 152 -4.76 7.97 -16.63
N ARG A 153 -4.92 8.61 -15.46
CA ARG A 153 -4.88 7.91 -14.18
C ARG A 153 -5.98 6.84 -14.06
N PRO A 154 -7.28 7.14 -14.29
CA PRO A 154 -8.33 6.14 -14.17
C PRO A 154 -8.17 5.01 -15.17
N SER A 155 -7.75 5.29 -16.41
CA SER A 155 -7.56 4.24 -17.43
C SER A 155 -6.42 3.28 -17.08
N VAL A 156 -5.26 3.79 -16.66
CA VAL A 156 -4.11 2.96 -16.26
C VAL A 156 -4.47 2.11 -15.04
N LEU A 157 -5.07 2.71 -14.01
CA LEU A 157 -5.46 1.97 -12.81
C LEU A 157 -6.58 0.96 -13.08
N SER A 158 -7.57 1.31 -13.91
CA SER A 158 -8.64 0.38 -14.29
C SER A 158 -8.08 -0.83 -15.02
N LEU A 159 -7.10 -0.64 -15.91
CA LEU A 159 -6.42 -1.72 -16.63
C LEU A 159 -5.69 -2.67 -15.66
N LEU A 160 -5.06 -2.13 -14.62
CA LEU A 160 -4.39 -2.92 -13.59
C LEU A 160 -5.39 -3.71 -12.72
N LEU A 161 -6.57 -3.14 -12.49
CA LEU A 161 -7.63 -3.76 -11.68
C LEU A 161 -8.53 -4.74 -12.47
N VAL A 162 -8.28 -4.97 -13.76
CA VAL A 162 -9.10 -5.89 -14.58
C VAL A 162 -9.19 -7.28 -13.97
N ARG A 163 -8.10 -7.79 -13.40
CA ARG A 163 -8.05 -9.14 -12.78
C ARG A 163 -8.45 -9.19 -11.31
N VAL A 164 -8.71 -8.05 -10.68
CA VAL A 164 -9.11 -8.01 -9.27
C VAL A 164 -10.60 -8.36 -9.18
N LYS A 165 -10.98 -9.30 -8.32
CA LYS A 165 -12.38 -9.55 -7.98
C LYS A 165 -12.84 -8.50 -6.99
N ALA A 166 -13.40 -7.42 -7.50
CA ALA A 166 -13.95 -6.34 -6.69
C ALA A 166 -15.06 -5.66 -7.47
N SER A 167 -16.01 -5.11 -6.73
CA SER A 167 -17.14 -4.40 -7.34
C SER A 167 -16.63 -3.25 -8.23
N TRP A 168 -17.36 -2.93 -9.31
CA TRP A 168 -17.02 -1.79 -10.16
C TRP A 168 -16.87 -0.49 -9.36
N ARG A 169 -17.65 -0.35 -8.27
CA ARG A 169 -17.61 0.81 -7.37
C ARG A 169 -16.30 0.85 -6.57
N ALA A 170 -15.87 -0.27 -5.99
CA ALA A 170 -14.57 -0.37 -5.34
C ALA A 170 -13.43 -0.07 -6.32
N LYS A 171 -13.47 -0.64 -7.53
CA LYS A 171 -12.47 -0.35 -8.57
C LYS A 171 -12.43 1.13 -8.94
N ALA A 172 -13.59 1.77 -9.09
CA ALA A 172 -13.67 3.20 -9.38
C ALA A 172 -13.07 4.06 -8.26
N ILE A 173 -13.33 3.71 -7.00
CA ILE A 173 -12.78 4.42 -5.83
C ILE A 173 -11.26 4.23 -5.74
N ILE A 174 -10.75 3.02 -5.95
CA ILE A 174 -9.31 2.74 -5.99
C ILE A 174 -8.64 3.53 -7.13
N CYS A 175 -9.26 3.56 -8.32
CA CYS A 175 -8.76 4.33 -9.45
C CYS A 175 -8.77 5.83 -9.19
N TRP A 176 -9.74 6.33 -8.43
CA TRP A 176 -9.86 7.73 -8.09
C TRP A 176 -8.82 8.15 -7.04
N PHE A 177 -8.76 7.46 -5.89
CA PHE A 177 -7.89 7.83 -4.76
C PHE A 177 -6.46 7.28 -4.79
N GLY A 178 -5.99 6.81 -5.96
CA GLY A 178 -4.66 6.22 -6.12
C GLY A 178 -3.47 7.10 -5.65
N PRO A 179 -2.28 6.48 -5.47
CA PRO A 179 -1.17 6.98 -4.64
C PRO A 179 -0.67 8.40 -4.98
N ARG A 180 -0.24 9.11 -3.93
CA ARG A 180 -0.02 10.57 -3.87
C ARG A 180 1.12 11.03 -4.80
N GLY A 181 0.93 12.19 -5.45
CA GLY A 181 1.80 12.75 -6.52
C GLY A 181 3.21 13.21 -6.12
N LEU A 182 3.64 12.97 -4.88
CA LEU A 182 4.95 13.39 -4.38
C LEU A 182 6.11 12.76 -5.18
N ASN A 183 5.99 11.48 -5.55
CA ASN A 183 7.03 10.80 -6.31
C ASN A 183 7.31 11.50 -7.65
N SER A 184 6.27 12.01 -8.33
CA SER A 184 6.45 12.76 -9.58
C SER A 184 7.26 14.04 -9.38
N LEU A 185 7.03 14.76 -8.26
CA LEU A 185 7.79 15.98 -7.92
C LEU A 185 9.25 15.65 -7.58
N LEU A 186 9.50 14.60 -6.80
CA LEU A 186 10.85 14.15 -6.45
C LEU A 186 11.64 13.75 -7.70
N LEU A 187 11.03 12.98 -8.60
CA LEU A 187 11.66 12.56 -9.85
C LEU A 187 11.93 13.76 -10.77
N ALA A 188 11.01 14.73 -10.85
CA ALA A 188 11.22 15.95 -11.62
C ALA A 188 12.37 16.79 -11.03
N LEU A 189 12.45 16.89 -9.70
CA LEU A 189 13.55 17.58 -9.02
C LEU A 189 14.90 16.93 -9.31
N LEU A 190 14.98 15.59 -9.39
CA LEU A 190 16.22 14.91 -9.78
C LEU A 190 16.68 15.33 -11.19
N VAL A 191 15.75 15.54 -12.11
CA VAL A 191 16.07 16.01 -13.48
C VAL A 191 16.57 17.46 -13.46
N VAL A 192 16.00 18.32 -12.60
CA VAL A 192 16.48 19.69 -12.38
C VAL A 192 17.89 19.70 -11.81
N VAL A 193 18.14 18.93 -10.75
CA VAL A 193 19.45 18.80 -10.11
C VAL A 193 20.49 18.23 -11.07
N ALA A 194 20.09 17.36 -12.00
CA ALA A 194 20.96 16.83 -13.04
C ALA A 194 21.31 17.85 -14.14
N GLY A 195 20.74 19.06 -14.11
CA GLY A 195 21.05 20.14 -15.04
C GLY A 195 20.53 19.89 -16.46
N VAL A 196 19.42 19.15 -16.61
CA VAL A 196 18.81 18.91 -17.93
C VAL A 196 18.10 20.18 -18.40
N ASP A 197 18.29 20.55 -19.67
CA ASP A 197 17.66 21.72 -20.26
C ASP A 197 16.12 21.64 -20.21
N GLY A 198 15.46 22.75 -19.84
CA GLY A 198 14.00 22.82 -19.72
C GLY A 198 13.41 22.08 -18.51
N SER A 199 14.24 21.54 -17.62
CA SER A 199 13.81 20.78 -16.44
C SER A 199 12.99 21.61 -15.44
N GLU A 200 13.27 22.92 -15.30
CA GLU A 200 12.50 23.81 -14.42
C GLU A 200 11.06 23.98 -14.90
N LEU A 201 10.86 24.21 -16.21
CA LEU A 201 9.52 24.26 -16.81
C LEU A 201 8.77 22.93 -16.66
N MET A 202 9.50 21.81 -16.79
CA MET A 202 8.95 20.47 -16.57
C MET A 202 8.50 20.29 -15.11
N LEU A 203 9.36 20.66 -14.14
CA LEU A 203 9.02 20.62 -12.72
C LEU A 203 7.81 21.52 -12.42
N ALA A 204 7.76 22.72 -13.00
CA ALA A 204 6.66 23.64 -12.82
C ALA A 204 5.33 23.08 -13.37
N THR A 205 5.37 22.49 -14.55
CA THR A 205 4.21 21.84 -15.18
C THR A 205 3.72 20.64 -14.36
N ILE A 206 4.63 19.77 -13.92
CA ILE A 206 4.30 18.64 -13.03
C ILE A 206 3.72 19.17 -11.72
N GLY A 207 4.27 20.26 -11.19
CA GLY A 207 3.76 20.99 -10.05
C GLY A 207 2.29 21.39 -10.18
N VAL A 208 1.91 22.01 -11.29
CA VAL A 208 0.50 22.36 -11.58
C VAL A 208 -0.39 21.13 -11.57
N VAL A 209 0.03 20.04 -12.22
CA VAL A 209 -0.75 18.78 -12.26
C VAL A 209 -0.92 18.21 -10.85
N VAL A 210 0.14 18.22 -10.03
CA VAL A 210 0.10 17.70 -8.66
C VAL A 210 -0.78 18.58 -7.76
N ILE A 211 -0.68 19.91 -7.84
CA ILE A 211 -1.57 20.82 -7.11
C ILE A 211 -3.03 20.60 -7.50
N ALA A 212 -3.33 20.57 -8.80
CA ALA A 212 -4.69 20.31 -9.28
C ALA A 212 -5.21 18.95 -8.80
N SER A 213 -4.36 17.92 -8.83
CA SER A 213 -4.69 16.60 -8.31
C SER A 213 -5.00 16.64 -6.81
N LEU A 214 -4.16 17.28 -5.99
CA LEU A 214 -4.40 17.39 -4.55
C LEU A 214 -5.73 18.08 -4.26
N ILE A 215 -6.03 19.21 -4.92
CA ILE A 215 -7.29 19.95 -4.72
C ILE A 215 -8.50 19.07 -5.09
N VAL A 216 -8.48 18.45 -6.27
CA VAL A 216 -9.58 17.62 -6.78
C VAL A 216 -9.80 16.40 -5.89
N HIS A 217 -8.74 15.69 -5.51
CA HIS A 217 -8.88 14.48 -4.70
C HIS A 217 -9.24 14.82 -3.25
N SER A 218 -8.57 15.80 -2.61
CA SER A 218 -8.88 16.21 -1.24
C SER A 218 -10.31 16.71 -1.07
N SER A 219 -10.84 17.46 -2.04
CA SER A 219 -12.25 17.92 -1.99
C SER A 219 -13.26 16.79 -2.24
N THR A 220 -12.87 15.71 -2.92
CA THR A 220 -13.76 14.59 -3.24
C THR A 220 -13.72 13.43 -2.26
N VAL A 221 -12.75 13.37 -1.33
CA VAL A 221 -12.66 12.29 -0.31
C VAL A 221 -13.96 12.14 0.47
N SER A 222 -14.38 13.20 1.17
CA SER A 222 -15.55 13.16 2.06
C SER A 222 -16.87 12.80 1.36
N PRO A 223 -17.26 13.43 0.23
CA PRO A 223 -18.51 13.07 -0.42
C PRO A 223 -18.50 11.67 -1.04
N VAL A 224 -17.37 11.22 -1.60
CA VAL A 224 -17.27 9.90 -2.24
C VAL A 224 -17.23 8.78 -1.20
N SER A 225 -16.53 8.97 -0.08
CA SER A 225 -16.52 7.99 1.02
C SER A 225 -17.91 7.83 1.63
N ALA A 226 -18.61 8.93 1.89
CA ALA A 226 -19.98 8.89 2.42
C ALA A 226 -20.98 8.26 1.43
N TRP A 227 -20.79 8.46 0.13
CA TRP A 227 -21.57 7.78 -0.91
C TRP A 227 -21.31 6.27 -0.91
N TYR A 228 -20.03 5.86 -0.89
CA TYR A 228 -19.65 4.45 -0.91
C TYR A 228 -20.12 3.71 0.35
N GLN A 229 -19.95 4.30 1.53
CA GLN A 229 -20.40 3.71 2.79
C GLN A 229 -21.92 3.48 2.81
N ARG A 230 -22.72 4.44 2.31
CA ARG A 230 -24.17 4.25 2.17
C ARG A 230 -24.53 3.11 1.23
N LYS A 231 -23.73 2.90 0.19
CA LYS A 231 -23.94 1.82 -0.76
C LYS A 231 -23.52 0.46 -0.23
N ALA A 232 -22.41 0.38 0.49
CA ALA A 232 -21.96 -0.83 1.19
C ALA A 232 -22.99 -1.31 2.23
N LEU A 233 -23.64 -0.38 2.93
CA LEU A 233 -24.72 -0.74 3.86
C LEU A 233 -25.98 -1.27 3.16
N SER A 234 -26.20 -0.93 1.89
CA SER A 234 -27.42 -1.30 1.15
C SER A 234 -27.30 -2.55 0.27
N GLU A 235 -26.09 -2.95 -0.09
CA GLU A 235 -25.82 -4.03 -1.04
C GLU A 235 -24.63 -4.86 -0.53
N THR A 236 -24.74 -6.19 -0.58
CA THR A 236 -23.60 -7.09 -0.35
C THR A 236 -22.53 -6.86 -1.41
N LEU A 237 -21.40 -6.25 -1.04
CA LEU A 237 -20.33 -5.99 -2.00
C LEU A 237 -19.48 -7.24 -2.21
N GLU A 238 -18.94 -7.42 -3.43
CA GLU A 238 -18.09 -8.59 -3.75
C GLU A 238 -16.87 -8.66 -2.82
N GLU A 239 -16.30 -7.52 -2.44
CA GLU A 239 -15.19 -7.44 -1.50
C GLU A 239 -15.54 -7.89 -0.07
N GLU A 240 -16.80 -7.76 0.39
CA GLU A 240 -17.20 -8.24 1.72
C GLU A 240 -17.32 -9.77 1.78
N ARG A 241 -17.36 -10.45 0.63
CA ARG A 241 -17.49 -11.91 0.54
C ARG A 241 -16.14 -12.65 0.55
N GLU A 242 -15.04 -11.94 0.36
CA GLU A 242 -13.70 -12.52 0.27
C GLU A 242 -12.98 -12.26 1.60
N GLY A 243 -12.46 -13.31 2.24
CA GLY A 243 -11.90 -13.24 3.60
C GLY A 243 -10.48 -12.68 3.67
N THR A 244 -9.74 -12.72 2.57
CA THR A 244 -8.33 -12.30 2.51
C THR A 244 -8.02 -11.56 1.20
N VAL A 245 -7.01 -10.67 1.22
CA VAL A 245 -6.49 -10.01 0.01
C VAL A 245 -6.07 -11.01 -1.08
N ALA A 246 -5.57 -12.19 -0.70
CA ALA A 246 -5.22 -13.26 -1.65
C ALA A 246 -6.44 -13.83 -2.39
N ASP A 247 -7.61 -13.84 -1.75
CA ASP A 247 -8.85 -14.39 -2.29
C ASP A 247 -9.43 -13.47 -3.40
N LEU A 248 -9.21 -12.15 -3.27
CA LEU A 248 -9.49 -11.14 -4.30
C LEU A 248 -8.73 -11.41 -5.62
N PHE A 249 -7.59 -12.12 -5.55
CA PHE A 249 -6.80 -12.54 -6.71
C PHE A 249 -7.02 -14.01 -7.11
N GLY A 250 -7.97 -14.70 -6.47
CA GLY A 250 -8.39 -16.05 -6.85
C GLY A 250 -7.74 -17.20 -6.10
N GLY A 251 -7.05 -16.96 -4.97
CA GLY A 251 -6.56 -18.01 -4.10
C GLY A 251 -7.69 -18.68 -3.32
N ARG A 252 -8.31 -19.75 -3.83
CA ARG A 252 -9.17 -20.61 -3.00
C ARG A 252 -8.29 -21.53 -2.16
N GLU A 253 -7.79 -21.05 -1.02
CA GLU A 253 -7.26 -21.94 0.00
C GLU A 253 -8.41 -22.53 0.82
N GLY A 254 -8.62 -23.84 0.66
CA GLY A 254 -9.51 -24.63 1.51
C GLY A 254 -10.96 -24.68 1.02
N ALA A 255 -11.34 -25.78 0.38
CA ALA A 255 -12.74 -26.17 0.27
C ALA A 255 -13.25 -26.54 1.68
N THR A 256 -13.72 -25.56 2.44
CA THR A 256 -14.56 -25.80 3.61
C THR A 256 -15.81 -26.56 3.15
N GLY A 257 -16.08 -27.71 3.77
CA GLY A 257 -17.22 -28.55 3.41
C GLY A 257 -18.53 -27.83 3.74
N LEU A 258 -19.39 -27.66 2.73
CA LEU A 258 -20.75 -27.15 2.92
C LEU A 258 -21.55 -28.15 3.77
N ILE A 259 -22.19 -27.66 4.82
CA ILE A 259 -23.06 -28.43 5.72
C ILE A 259 -24.51 -28.07 5.42
N GLY A 260 -25.37 -29.07 5.28
CA GLY A 260 -26.82 -28.85 5.11
C GLY A 260 -27.52 -28.47 6.41
N VAL A 261 -28.69 -27.85 6.31
CA VAL A 261 -29.49 -27.40 7.48
C VAL A 261 -29.80 -28.56 8.43
N ASP A 262 -30.16 -29.73 7.88
CA ASP A 262 -30.49 -30.91 8.69
C ASP A 262 -29.28 -31.44 9.47
N ASP A 263 -28.09 -31.47 8.86
CA ASP A 263 -26.85 -31.88 9.54
C ASP A 263 -26.41 -30.86 10.61
N LEU A 264 -26.64 -29.56 10.38
CA LEU A 264 -26.42 -28.56 11.43
C LEU A 264 -27.37 -28.77 12.60
N ASN A 265 -28.66 -29.02 12.33
CA ASN A 265 -29.67 -29.24 13.36
C ASN A 265 -29.36 -30.49 14.21
N ASP A 266 -28.93 -31.58 13.58
CA ASP A 266 -28.50 -32.80 14.27
C ASP A 266 -27.30 -32.55 15.20
N ARG A 267 -26.33 -31.74 14.74
CA ARG A 267 -25.14 -31.38 15.52
C ARG A 267 -25.46 -30.46 16.70
N MET A 268 -26.43 -29.57 16.55
CA MET A 268 -26.90 -28.70 17.64
C MET A 268 -27.53 -29.50 18.80
N GLY A 269 -28.03 -30.71 18.54
CA GLY A 269 -28.53 -31.64 19.56
C GLY A 269 -27.46 -32.49 20.26
N SER A 270 -26.19 -32.39 19.87
CA SER A 270 -25.11 -33.20 20.43
C SER A 270 -24.61 -32.67 21.79
N PRO A 271 -23.92 -33.49 22.61
CA PRO A 271 -23.39 -33.07 23.92
C PRO A 271 -22.37 -31.92 23.83
N ASN A 272 -21.77 -31.70 22.66
CA ASN A 272 -20.85 -30.60 22.39
C ASN A 272 -21.24 -29.90 21.08
N PRO A 273 -22.27 -29.04 21.11
CA PRO A 273 -22.80 -28.42 19.90
C PRO A 273 -21.79 -27.44 19.30
N PRO A 274 -21.75 -27.33 17.95
CA PRO A 274 -20.90 -26.36 17.28
C PRO A 274 -21.32 -24.93 17.63
N ILE A 275 -20.36 -24.01 17.59
CA ILE A 275 -20.65 -22.57 17.63
C ILE A 275 -21.09 -22.15 16.23
N VAL A 276 -22.30 -21.62 16.12
CA VAL A 276 -22.79 -21.03 14.87
C VAL A 276 -22.33 -19.59 14.79
N LEU A 277 -21.47 -19.29 13.82
CA LEU A 277 -21.04 -17.93 13.51
C LEU A 277 -21.94 -17.40 12.39
N ASP A 278 -22.72 -16.34 12.66
CA ASP A 278 -23.42 -15.62 11.59
C ASP A 278 -22.43 -14.63 10.96
N VAL A 279 -21.92 -15.00 9.78
CA VAL A 279 -20.93 -14.24 8.99
C VAL A 279 -21.55 -13.71 7.70
N ARG A 280 -22.87 -13.62 7.63
CA ARG A 280 -23.57 -12.95 6.53
C ARG A 280 -23.11 -11.50 6.41
N SER A 281 -23.20 -10.91 5.22
CA SER A 281 -22.88 -9.49 5.10
C SER A 281 -23.80 -8.61 5.97
N ARG A 282 -23.43 -7.34 6.17
CA ARG A 282 -24.29 -6.41 6.92
C ARG A 282 -25.65 -6.26 6.24
N ALA A 283 -25.64 -6.04 4.93
CA ALA A 283 -26.87 -5.86 4.15
C ALA A 283 -27.80 -7.08 4.23
N HIS A 284 -27.27 -8.30 4.16
CA HIS A 284 -28.09 -9.52 4.20
C HIS A 284 -28.65 -9.78 5.60
N TYR A 285 -27.84 -9.56 6.65
CA TYR A 285 -28.28 -9.70 8.03
C TYR A 285 -29.35 -8.68 8.43
N GLU A 286 -29.25 -7.45 7.93
CA GLU A 286 -30.25 -6.41 8.18
C GLU A 286 -31.54 -6.61 7.36
N ALA A 287 -31.45 -7.30 6.21
CA ALA A 287 -32.59 -7.57 5.34
C ALA A 287 -33.37 -8.84 5.73
N ASP A 288 -32.76 -9.78 6.45
CA ASP A 288 -33.38 -11.03 6.88
C ASP A 288 -33.83 -10.95 8.35
N ASP A 289 -35.15 -11.04 8.56
CA ASP A 289 -35.77 -11.06 9.88
C ASP A 289 -35.52 -12.39 10.64
N GLN A 290 -34.94 -13.40 9.98
CA GLN A 290 -34.60 -14.68 10.60
C GLN A 290 -33.14 -14.75 11.05
N GLN A 291 -32.96 -15.16 12.30
CA GLN A 291 -31.65 -15.38 12.92
C GLN A 291 -31.60 -16.76 13.55
N ILE A 292 -30.46 -17.43 13.44
CA ILE A 292 -30.25 -18.70 14.13
C ILE A 292 -30.10 -18.42 15.63
N PRO A 293 -30.97 -18.96 16.50
CA PRO A 293 -30.91 -18.71 17.93
C PRO A 293 -29.56 -19.14 18.52
N GLY A 294 -28.93 -18.26 19.31
CA GLY A 294 -27.63 -18.53 19.92
C GLY A 294 -26.43 -18.42 18.98
N SER A 295 -26.63 -17.96 17.74
CA SER A 295 -25.53 -17.62 16.85
C SER A 295 -24.75 -16.40 17.35
N VAL A 296 -23.44 -16.39 17.08
CA VAL A 296 -22.55 -15.27 17.37
C VAL A 296 -22.36 -14.49 16.08
N ARG A 297 -22.75 -13.21 16.08
CA ARG A 297 -22.54 -12.33 14.94
C ARG A 297 -21.07 -11.93 14.84
N VAL A 298 -20.43 -12.25 13.72
CA VAL A 298 -19.04 -11.87 13.42
C VAL A 298 -19.01 -11.44 11.96
N LEU A 299 -18.41 -10.29 11.65
CA LEU A 299 -18.35 -9.84 10.26
C LEU A 299 -17.36 -10.73 9.45
N PRO A 300 -17.57 -10.92 8.13
CA PRO A 300 -16.69 -11.73 7.29
C PRO A 300 -15.20 -11.40 7.44
N ASP A 301 -14.87 -10.13 7.57
CA ASP A 301 -13.50 -9.59 7.72
C ASP A 301 -12.91 -9.79 9.13
N GLN A 302 -13.70 -10.21 10.11
CA GLN A 302 -13.31 -10.36 11.51
C GLN A 302 -13.23 -11.82 11.96
N VAL A 303 -13.53 -12.77 11.08
CA VAL A 303 -13.60 -14.20 11.42
C VAL A 303 -12.26 -14.74 11.90
N THR A 304 -11.16 -14.33 11.28
CA THR A 304 -9.79 -14.75 11.67
C THR A 304 -9.40 -14.23 13.04
N ASP A 305 -9.71 -12.97 13.34
CA ASP A 305 -9.40 -12.35 14.64
C ASP A 305 -10.25 -12.99 15.74
N TRP A 306 -11.53 -13.23 15.46
CA TRP A 306 -12.40 -13.97 16.37
C TRP A 306 -11.86 -15.37 16.63
N ALA A 307 -11.48 -16.12 15.59
CA ALA A 307 -10.94 -17.47 15.71
C ALA A 307 -9.66 -17.52 16.55
N ALA A 308 -8.78 -16.50 16.44
CA ALA A 308 -7.55 -16.41 17.21
C ALA A 308 -7.79 -16.25 18.73
N THR A 309 -8.97 -15.78 19.14
CA THR A 309 -9.34 -15.61 20.56
C THR A 309 -10.00 -16.83 21.19
N GLN A 310 -10.34 -17.85 20.40
CA GLN A 310 -11.14 -19.00 20.87
C GLN A 310 -10.27 -20.22 21.18
N ALA A 311 -10.75 -21.04 22.13
CA ALA A 311 -10.12 -22.32 22.43
C ALA A 311 -10.30 -23.30 21.25
N PRO A 312 -9.26 -24.09 20.89
CA PRO A 312 -9.28 -24.94 19.69
C PRO A 312 -10.17 -26.20 19.81
N ASP A 313 -10.94 -26.37 20.88
CA ASP A 313 -11.63 -27.60 21.24
C ASP A 313 -13.10 -27.67 20.79
N ARG A 314 -13.66 -26.59 20.20
CA ARG A 314 -15.05 -26.56 19.72
C ARG A 314 -15.15 -26.41 18.20
N SER A 315 -16.06 -27.16 17.59
CA SER A 315 -16.38 -27.04 16.18
C SER A 315 -17.13 -25.73 15.90
N VAL A 316 -16.82 -25.10 14.77
CA VAL A 316 -17.43 -23.84 14.34
C VAL A 316 -18.12 -24.06 13.01
N VAL A 317 -19.34 -23.57 12.88
CA VAL A 317 -20.09 -23.56 11.62
C VAL A 317 -20.37 -22.12 11.24
N ALA A 318 -19.83 -21.69 10.10
CA ALA A 318 -20.08 -20.36 9.55
C ALA A 318 -21.37 -20.38 8.71
N TYR A 319 -22.33 -19.54 9.09
CA TYR A 319 -23.53 -19.25 8.34
C TYR A 319 -23.27 -18.03 7.46
N CYS A 320 -23.17 -18.28 6.16
CA CYS A 320 -22.88 -17.29 5.12
C CYS A 320 -24.10 -17.06 4.21
N ASP A 321 -24.05 -16.02 3.37
CA ASP A 321 -25.06 -15.71 2.34
C ASP A 321 -25.19 -16.79 1.24
#